data_AF-A0A7W9Y9J5-F1
#
_entry.id   AF-A0A7W9Y9J5-F1
#
_cell.length_a   1.000
_cell.length_b   1.000
_cell.length_c   1.000
_cell.angle_alpha   90.00
_cell.angle_beta   90.00
_cell.angle_gamma   90.00
#
_symmetry.space_group_name_H-M   'P 1'
#
loop_
_entity.id
_entity.type
_entity.pdbx_description
1 polymer ?
#
loop_
_entity_poly.entity_id
_entity_poly.type
_entity_poly.pdbx_seq_one_letter_code
_entity_poly.pdbx_strand_id
1 'polypeptide(L)' 'MVWKTPKSDYVNGYKIVELEGPTFEVFDGDRQIGDEFPYSGEAAAYANSLPKCIVQSGRDKP' A
#
# COMPACT_ATOMS: atom_id res chain seq x y z
N MET A 1 -15.27 2.28 22.48
CA MET A 1 -14.01 2.55 21.75
C MET A 1 -14.33 2.31 20.28
N VAL A 2 -14.59 3.38 19.51
CA VAL A 2 -14.85 3.25 18.06
C VAL A 2 -13.52 2.87 17.44
N TRP A 3 -13.31 1.58 17.18
CA TRP A 3 -12.28 1.16 16.23
C TRP A 3 -12.71 1.71 14.88
N LYS A 4 -12.17 2.88 14.53
CA LYS A 4 -12.16 3.30 13.13
C LYS A 4 -11.29 2.28 12.42
N THR A 5 -11.91 1.41 11.64
CA THR A 5 -11.18 0.48 10.79
C THR A 5 -10.18 1.29 9.97
N PRO A 6 -8.86 1.05 10.10
CA PRO A 6 -7.87 1.80 9.34
C PRO A 6 -8.19 1.62 7.86
N LYS A 7 -8.30 2.74 7.13
CA LYS A 7 -8.74 2.71 5.75
C LYS A 7 -7.58 2.20 4.91
N SER A 8 -7.74 1.04 4.29
CA SER A 8 -6.74 0.50 3.39
C SER A 8 -7.22 0.51 1.94
N ASP A 9 -6.37 0.99 1.04
CA ASP A 9 -6.59 1.00 -0.40
C ASP A 9 -5.57 0.08 -1.10
N TYR A 10 -5.80 -0.28 -2.36
CA TYR A 10 -4.86 -1.11 -3.13
C TYR A 10 -4.57 -0.45 -4.47
N VAL A 11 -3.30 -0.09 -4.66
CA VAL A 11 -2.82 0.64 -5.84
C VAL A 11 -1.64 -0.11 -6.44
N ASN A 12 -1.72 -0.44 -7.73
CA ASN A 12 -0.65 -1.10 -8.48
C ASN A 12 -0.13 -2.44 -7.86
N GLY A 13 -0.98 -3.11 -7.08
CA GLY A 13 -0.65 -4.35 -6.35
C GLY A 13 -0.17 -4.13 -4.91
N TYR A 14 0.03 -2.88 -4.52
CA TYR A 14 0.46 -2.50 -3.17
C TYR A 14 -0.73 -2.02 -2.34
N LYS A 15 -0.78 -2.44 -1.08
CA LYS A 15 -1.77 -2.02 -0.09
C LYS A 15 -1.32 -0.72 0.57
N ILE A 16 -2.10 0.33 0.45
CA ILE A 16 -1.91 1.58 1.20
C ILE A 16 -2.75 1.48 2.46
N VAL A 17 -2.21 1.79 3.63
CA VAL A 17 -2.93 1.77 4.91
C VAL A 17 -2.87 3.15 5.54
N GLU A 18 -4.02 3.72 5.88
CA GLU A 18 -4.15 4.93 6.70
C GLU A 18 -3.94 4.55 8.18
N LEU A 19 -2.90 5.11 8.80
CA LEU A 19 -2.61 4.95 10.22
C LEU A 19 -3.37 5.95 11.10
N GLU A 20 -3.24 5.83 12.43
CA GLU A 20 -3.75 6.83 13.37
C GLU A 20 -2.97 8.14 13.26
N GLY A 21 -3.35 8.98 12.30
CA GLY A 21 -2.71 10.26 11.99
C GLY A 21 -2.95 10.64 10.52
N PRO A 22 -2.42 11.78 10.05
CA PRO A 22 -2.37 12.10 8.64
C PRO A 22 -1.22 11.32 7.97
N THR A 23 -1.16 10.00 8.17
CA THR A 23 -0.03 9.19 7.71
C THR A 23 -0.50 7.93 7.00
N PHE A 24 0.14 7.62 5.89
CA PHE A 24 -0.19 6.52 4.99
C PHE A 24 1.06 5.68 4.74
N GLU A 25 0.94 4.38 4.88
CA GLU A 25 2.03 3.43 4.64
C GLU A 25 1.71 2.53 3.46
N VAL A 26 2.74 2.19 2.67
CA VAL A 26 2.61 1.32 1.50
C VAL A 26 3.20 -0.06 1.81
N PHE A 27 2.37 -1.08 1.65
CA PHE A 27 2.67 -2.48 1.86
C PHE A 27 2.60 -3.27 0.56
N ASP A 28 3.51 -4.20 0.36
CA ASP A 28 3.40 -5.28 -0.62
C ASP A 28 2.99 -6.56 0.09
N GLY A 29 1.72 -6.92 -0.03
CA GLY A 29 1.13 -8.04 0.70
C GLY A 29 1.17 -7.82 2.22
N ASP A 30 2.17 -8.41 2.87
CA ASP A 30 2.40 -8.36 4.33
C ASP A 30 3.67 -7.57 4.70
N ARG A 31 4.46 -7.13 3.71
CA ARG A 31 5.70 -6.37 3.94
C ARG A 31 5.48 -4.90 3.68
N GLN A 32 5.89 -4.03 4.60
CA GLN A 32 5.98 -2.60 4.33
C GLN A 32 7.16 -2.32 3.40
N ILE A 33 6.95 -1.54 2.35
CA ILE A 33 7.96 -1.24 1.32
C ILE A 33 8.19 0.26 1.13
N GLY A 34 7.24 1.09 1.55
CA GLY A 34 7.31 2.54 1.44
C GLY A 34 7.53 3.25 2.77
N ASP A 35 7.87 4.53 2.69
CA ASP A 35 7.86 5.47 3.80
C ASP A 35 6.45 5.81 4.28
N GLU A 36 6.38 6.50 5.41
CA GLU A 36 5.18 7.15 5.93
C GLU A 36 4.88 8.43 5.14
N PHE A 37 3.82 8.39 4.33
CA PHE A 37 3.38 9.52 3.50
C PHE A 37 2.34 10.37 4.24
N PRO A 38 2.38 11.71 4.15
CA PRO A 38 1.38 12.56 4.80
C PRO A 38 0.02 12.57 4.07
N TYR A 39 -0.01 12.12 2.80
CA TYR A 39 -1.21 12.08 1.98
C TYR A 39 -1.34 10.76 1.21
N SER A 40 -2.57 10.26 1.08
CA SER A 40 -2.88 9.03 0.32
C SER A 40 -2.50 9.12 -1.15
N GLY A 41 -2.58 10.32 -1.75
CA GLY A 41 -2.17 10.55 -3.13
C GLY A 41 -0.67 10.35 -3.36
N GLU A 42 0.17 10.70 -2.38
CA GLU A 42 1.62 10.47 -2.46
C GLU A 42 1.96 9.00 -2.30
N ALA A 43 1.34 8.31 -1.33
CA ALA A 43 1.46 6.86 -1.19
C ALA A 43 1.02 6.12 -2.47
N ALA A 44 -0.08 6.57 -3.09
CA ALA A 44 -0.58 6.01 -4.34
C ALA A 44 0.33 6.32 -5.54
N ALA A 45 0.91 7.51 -5.61
CA ALA A 45 1.88 7.85 -6.63
C ALA A 45 3.15 7.02 -6.49
N TYR A 46 3.63 6.82 -5.26
CA TYR A 46 4.76 5.94 -4.96
C TYR A 46 4.46 4.50 -5.39
N ALA A 47 3.33 3.94 -4.96
CA ALA A 47 2.89 2.61 -5.37
C ALA A 47 2.77 2.45 -6.90
N ASN A 48 2.26 3.46 -7.60
CA ASN A 48 2.20 3.47 -9.07
C ASN A 48 3.58 3.61 -9.74
N SER A 49 4.52 4.30 -9.11
CA SER A 49 5.88 4.45 -9.62
C SER A 49 6.71 3.17 -9.45
N LEU A 50 6.33 2.31 -8.50
CA LEU A 50 6.95 1.01 -8.35
C LEU A 50 6.59 0.09 -9.53
N PRO A 51 7.49 -0.83 -9.92
CA PRO A 51 7.10 -1.89 -10.84
C PRO A 51 5.88 -2.60 -10.26
N LYS A 52 4.87 -2.81 -11.11
CA LYS A 52 3.63 -3.47 -10.74
C LYS A 52 3.96 -4.74 -9.98
N CYS A 53 3.48 -4.88 -8.75
CA CYS A 53 3.89 -6.03 -7.96
C CYS A 53 3.32 -7.31 -8.59
N ILE A 54 4.17 -7.96 -9.37
CA ILE A 54 3.93 -9.24 -10.04
C ILE A 54 4.04 -10.40 -9.04
N VAL A 55 4.12 -10.16 -7.72
CA VAL A 55 4.06 -11.25 -6.73
C VAL A 55 2.69 -11.95 -6.72
N GLN A 56 1.64 -11.37 -7.33
CA GLN A 56 0.43 -12.12 -7.72
C GLN A 56 0.51 -12.79 -9.10
N SER A 57 1.43 -12.39 -9.98
CA SER A 57 1.58 -12.93 -11.34
C SER A 57 2.76 -13.92 -11.50
N GLY A 58 3.62 -14.06 -10.49
CA GLY A 58 4.70 -15.06 -10.45
C GLY A 58 4.26 -16.47 -10.04
N ARG A 59 2.97 -16.69 -9.83
CA ARG A 59 2.37 -18.05 -9.85
C ARG A 59 1.97 -18.49 -11.25
N ASP A 60 2.39 -17.79 -12.30
CA ASP A 60 2.49 -18.38 -13.63
C ASP A 60 3.91 -18.93 -13.81
N LYS A 61 4.05 -20.21 -13.47
CA LYS A 61 5.17 -21.07 -13.87
C LYS A 61 4.51 -22.36 -14.37
N PRO A 62 4.94 -23.01 -15.45
CA PRO A 62 6.22 -22.91 -16.17
C PRO A 62 6.17 -22.33 -17.59
#